data_AF-A0AAE1BAM2-F1
#
_entry.id   AF-A0AAE1BAM2-F1
#
_cell.length_a   1.000
_cell.length_b   1.000
_cell.length_c   1.000
_cell.angle_alpha   90.00
_cell.angle_beta   90.00
_cell.angle_gamma   90.00
#
_symmetry.space_group_name_H-M   'P 1'
#
loop_
_entity.id
_entity.type
_entity.pdbx_description
1 polymer ?
#
loop_
_entity_poly.entity_id
_entity_poly.type
_entity_poly.pdbx_seq_one_letter_code
_entity_poly.pdbx_strand_id
1 'polypeptide(L)'
;MAARNICQQLRNSRTHQLYATRFSRESRAFCFHKDVGSRDISVLPRRLYSMFKRQNASFQSGQLLQGNLPTSFQKTVARTMFIQTQDTPNPNSLKFMPGVEVLESGTYDFPNPQSAHCSPLAKMLFRIDGVKGVFFSKDAITITKADDDLEWAVMKPEIFAVIMDFFACGLPILTDEKPSGDTVINEDDDETVALIKELLDTRIRPTVQEDGGDIVYMGFEKGVVKLKMQGSCSSCPSSIVTLKSGVQNMLQFYIPEVLAVEQVVDEAEAISNEEFRKLEEQLNKKT
;
A
#
# COMPACT_ATOMS: atom_id res chain seq x y z
N MET A 1 5.53 -32.62 -53.01
CA MET A 1 6.99 -32.42 -53.23
C MET A 1 7.47 -31.21 -52.43
N ALA A 2 8.78 -31.00 -52.34
CA ALA A 2 9.44 -29.93 -51.57
C ALA A 2 8.82 -28.53 -51.80
N ALA A 3 8.68 -27.61 -50.83
CA ALA A 3 9.58 -27.20 -49.74
C ALA A 3 10.84 -26.43 -50.23
N ARG A 4 10.75 -25.09 -50.23
CA ARG A 4 11.82 -24.04 -50.36
C ARG A 4 11.15 -22.72 -50.81
N ASN A 5 11.62 -21.53 -50.48
CA ASN A 5 12.41 -21.11 -49.32
C ASN A 5 12.31 -19.58 -49.13
N ILE A 6 12.31 -19.14 -47.87
CA ILE A 6 13.12 -18.02 -47.31
C ILE A 6 13.25 -16.71 -48.12
N CYS A 7 12.65 -15.64 -47.56
CA CYS A 7 13.13 -14.27 -47.34
C CYS A 7 13.96 -13.45 -48.38
N GLN A 8 13.81 -12.13 -48.21
CA GLN A 8 14.67 -11.01 -48.65
C GLN A 8 14.62 -10.58 -50.13
N GLN A 9 14.77 -9.25 -50.32
CA GLN A 9 14.93 -8.52 -51.59
C GLN A 9 13.70 -8.67 -52.54
N LEU A 10 12.84 -7.67 -52.75
CA LEU A 10 13.13 -6.23 -52.91
C LEU A 10 12.12 -5.32 -52.17
N ARG A 11 12.57 -4.65 -51.09
CA ARG A 11 11.96 -3.40 -50.60
C ARG A 11 12.98 -2.61 -49.76
N ASN A 12 14.09 -2.20 -50.37
CA ASN A 12 15.22 -1.62 -49.63
C ASN A 12 16.02 -0.56 -50.43
N SER A 13 15.59 0.69 -50.37
CA SER A 13 16.42 1.92 -50.32
C SER A 13 15.48 3.09 -49.94
N ARG A 14 15.70 3.87 -48.87
CA ARG A 14 16.84 4.75 -48.51
C ARG A 14 16.94 5.97 -49.44
N THR A 15 17.05 7.23 -49.00
CA THR A 15 17.05 7.91 -47.65
C THR A 15 16.74 9.42 -47.88
N HIS A 16 16.84 10.44 -47.00
CA HIS A 16 17.46 10.67 -45.69
C HIS A 16 16.88 11.96 -45.02
N GLN A 17 16.87 12.06 -43.66
CA GLN A 17 16.96 13.32 -42.86
C GLN A 17 15.83 14.40 -43.04
N LEU A 18 15.66 15.46 -42.21
CA LEU A 18 15.86 15.74 -40.76
C LEU A 18 15.08 17.05 -40.38
N TYR A 19 14.76 17.23 -39.08
CA TYR A 19 14.29 18.51 -38.44
C TYR A 19 12.96 19.11 -38.98
N ALA A 20 12.17 19.96 -38.29
CA ALA A 20 11.90 20.27 -36.86
C ALA A 20 10.67 21.24 -36.80
N THR A 21 10.19 21.88 -35.71
CA THR A 21 10.51 21.97 -34.26
C THR A 21 9.21 22.18 -33.46
N ARG A 22 9.04 21.54 -32.27
CA ARG A 22 8.40 22.22 -31.11
C ARG A 22 8.75 21.53 -29.78
N PHE A 23 9.53 22.22 -28.94
CA PHE A 23 9.87 21.77 -27.59
C PHE A 23 10.04 22.98 -26.66
N SER A 24 9.10 23.18 -25.73
CA SER A 24 9.18 24.15 -24.63
C SER A 24 8.19 23.67 -23.55
N ARG A 25 8.66 22.92 -22.55
CA ARG A 25 9.20 23.42 -21.27
C ARG A 25 8.10 23.92 -20.33
N GLU A 26 7.63 23.03 -19.46
CA GLU A 26 7.07 23.43 -18.16
C GLU A 26 7.31 22.33 -17.11
N SER A 27 8.55 22.25 -16.62
CA SER A 27 9.02 21.31 -15.59
C SER A 27 10.36 21.78 -15.01
N ARG A 28 10.37 22.87 -14.23
CA ARG A 28 11.54 23.27 -13.43
C ARG A 28 11.22 24.27 -12.30
N ALA A 29 10.86 23.73 -11.14
CA ALA A 29 11.07 24.28 -9.81
C ALA A 29 11.08 23.05 -8.88
N PHE A 30 12.18 22.60 -8.27
CA PHE A 30 13.38 23.30 -7.79
C PHE A 30 13.06 24.32 -6.69
N CYS A 31 12.98 23.81 -5.46
CA CYS A 31 12.95 24.60 -4.25
C CYS A 31 14.23 25.45 -4.16
N PHE A 32 14.10 26.77 -4.18
CA PHE A 32 14.98 27.70 -3.47
C PHE A 32 14.43 29.13 -3.60
N HIS A 33 14.14 29.76 -2.47
CA HIS A 33 14.37 31.20 -2.33
C HIS A 33 14.77 31.52 -0.90
N LYS A 34 15.84 32.33 -0.80
CA LYS A 34 16.31 32.94 0.42
C LYS A 34 16.06 34.45 0.33
N ASP A 35 15.98 35.08 1.49
CA ASP A 35 16.39 36.46 1.80
C ASP A 35 16.39 37.51 0.68
N VAL A 36 15.61 38.59 0.84
CA VAL A 36 16.11 39.98 0.98
C VAL A 36 14.94 40.99 1.01
N GLY A 37 15.10 42.10 1.75
CA GLY A 37 14.47 43.36 1.35
C GLY A 37 13.59 44.05 2.39
N SER A 38 14.24 44.66 3.39
CA SER A 38 13.65 45.58 4.36
C SER A 38 12.63 46.57 3.80
N ARG A 39 11.58 46.85 4.59
CA ARG A 39 10.96 48.18 4.69
C ARG A 39 10.39 48.37 6.10
N ASP A 40 11.08 49.16 6.90
CA ASP A 40 10.48 49.80 8.06
C ASP A 40 9.32 50.70 7.62
N ILE A 41 8.23 50.68 8.39
CA ILE A 41 7.47 51.87 8.78
C ILE A 41 6.82 51.52 10.13
N SER A 42 6.99 52.41 11.10
CA SER A 42 6.48 52.26 12.46
C SER A 42 5.08 52.87 12.62
N VAL A 43 4.60 52.87 13.88
CA VAL A 43 3.41 53.55 14.44
C VAL A 43 2.26 52.61 14.83
N LEU A 44 2.21 52.32 16.14
CA LEU A 44 0.98 51.97 16.86
C LEU A 44 0.32 53.25 17.40
N PRO A 45 -1.01 53.24 17.59
CA PRO A 45 -1.56 53.69 18.87
C PRO A 45 -2.39 52.60 19.57
N ARG A 46 -2.72 52.86 20.84
CA ARG A 46 -3.36 51.92 21.78
C ARG A 46 -4.86 52.21 21.96
N ARG A 47 -5.52 51.31 22.74
CA ARG A 47 -6.84 51.43 23.41
C ARG A 47 -8.04 51.01 22.55
N LEU A 48 -9.16 50.50 23.10
CA LEU A 48 -9.50 49.70 24.31
C LEU A 48 -11.03 49.45 24.20
N TYR A 49 -11.64 48.64 25.09
CA TYR A 49 -13.09 48.36 25.15
C TYR A 49 -13.67 47.62 23.91
N SER A 50 -14.79 46.88 23.98
CA SER A 50 -15.40 46.15 25.12
C SER A 50 -16.53 45.24 24.62
N MET A 51 -16.80 44.16 25.36
CA MET A 51 -18.02 43.33 25.35
C MET A 51 -19.20 43.79 24.47
N PHE A 52 -19.47 43.06 23.38
CA PHE A 52 -20.81 43.07 22.77
C PHE A 52 -21.74 42.15 23.58
N LYS A 53 -22.86 42.67 24.09
CA LYS A 53 -23.78 41.92 24.95
C LYS A 53 -25.24 42.14 24.57
N ARG A 54 -25.84 41.08 24.01
CA ARG A 54 -27.27 40.73 23.96
C ARG A 54 -28.24 41.52 23.03
N GLN A 55 -28.97 40.69 22.29
CA GLN A 55 -30.43 40.70 22.05
C GLN A 55 -31.06 41.65 21.00
N ASN A 56 -31.80 41.00 20.09
CA ASN A 56 -33.18 41.25 19.62
C ASN A 56 -33.59 42.69 19.19
N ALA A 57 -34.39 42.92 18.14
CA ALA A 57 -35.34 42.01 17.48
C ALA A 57 -35.64 42.41 16.01
N SER A 58 -36.39 41.55 15.32
CA SER A 58 -37.39 41.85 14.28
C SER A 58 -37.06 42.85 13.14
N PHE A 59 -36.96 42.32 11.92
CA PHE A 59 -37.82 42.79 10.83
C PHE A 59 -38.21 41.64 9.89
N GLN A 60 -39.28 41.80 9.12
CA GLN A 60 -39.86 40.76 8.24
C GLN A 60 -39.65 41.05 6.75
N SER A 61 -39.92 40.00 5.95
CA SER A 61 -40.29 40.05 4.52
C SER A 61 -39.19 40.35 3.50
N GLY A 62 -38.91 39.35 2.65
CA GLY A 62 -37.97 39.44 1.54
C GLY A 62 -37.82 38.12 0.79
N GLN A 63 -38.87 37.64 0.12
CA GLN A 63 -38.72 36.54 -0.84
C GLN A 63 -37.96 37.02 -2.07
N LEU A 64 -36.85 36.37 -2.40
CA LEU A 64 -36.27 36.40 -3.74
C LEU A 64 -35.67 35.03 -4.10
N LEU A 65 -35.37 34.86 -5.40
CA LEU A 65 -35.31 33.56 -6.07
C LEU A 65 -33.91 32.92 -6.09
N GLN A 66 -33.94 31.58 -6.20
CA GLN A 66 -32.97 30.71 -6.89
C GLN A 66 -31.47 30.84 -6.56
N GLY A 67 -30.91 29.75 -6.01
CA GLY A 67 -29.47 29.62 -5.82
C GLY A 67 -29.07 28.26 -5.23
N ASN A 68 -29.30 27.16 -5.97
CA ASN A 68 -28.63 25.91 -5.64
C ASN A 68 -27.13 26.09 -5.93
N LEU A 69 -26.35 26.43 -4.91
CA LEU A 69 -24.91 26.23 -4.97
C LEU A 69 -24.69 24.72 -5.18
N PRO A 70 -23.88 24.30 -6.17
CA PRO A 70 -23.32 22.96 -6.10
C PRO A 70 -22.48 22.90 -4.83
N THR A 71 -22.78 21.97 -3.92
CA THR A 71 -21.90 21.66 -2.79
C THR A 71 -20.64 21.00 -3.34
N SER A 72 -19.74 21.81 -3.89
CA SER A 72 -18.36 21.40 -4.12
C SER A 72 -17.78 21.08 -2.76
N PHE A 73 -17.74 19.80 -2.41
CA PHE A 73 -16.93 19.29 -1.31
C PHE A 73 -15.47 19.56 -1.67
N GLN A 74 -15.02 20.78 -1.37
CA GLN A 74 -13.62 21.12 -1.30
C GLN A 74 -13.06 20.25 -0.17
N LYS A 75 -12.50 19.09 -0.55
CA LYS A 75 -11.83 18.15 0.35
C LYS A 75 -10.65 18.89 0.95
N THR A 76 -10.88 19.54 2.09
CA THR A 76 -9.91 20.42 2.76
C THR A 76 -8.60 19.66 2.90
N VAL A 77 -7.56 20.15 2.23
CA VAL A 77 -6.21 19.57 2.33
C VAL A 77 -5.70 19.82 3.74
N ALA A 78 -5.94 18.85 4.62
CA ALA A 78 -5.59 18.92 6.03
C ALA A 78 -4.06 18.95 6.15
N ARG A 79 -3.51 20.10 6.55
CA ARG A 79 -2.05 20.32 6.72
C ARG A 79 -1.48 19.65 7.99
N THR A 80 -2.10 18.54 8.39
CA THR A 80 -1.83 17.78 9.61
C THR A 80 -2.22 16.32 9.37
N MET A 81 -1.52 15.66 8.44
CA MET A 81 -1.42 14.20 8.48
C MET A 81 -0.63 13.82 9.73
N PHE A 82 -1.15 12.89 10.53
CA PHE A 82 -0.50 12.43 11.76
C PHE A 82 -0.44 10.91 11.74
N ILE A 83 0.75 10.39 11.46
CA ILE A 83 0.98 8.95 11.32
C ILE A 83 1.20 8.36 12.70
N GLN A 84 0.31 7.46 13.12
CA GLN A 84 0.47 6.66 14.33
C GLN A 84 1.22 5.37 14.02
N THR A 85 1.92 4.79 14.99
CA THR A 85 2.54 3.46 14.86
C THR A 85 1.94 2.49 15.88
N GLN A 86 1.59 1.29 15.43
CA GLN A 86 1.21 0.16 16.27
C GLN A 86 2.22 -0.97 16.08
N ASP A 87 2.67 -1.55 17.19
CA ASP A 87 3.53 -2.74 17.19
C ASP A 87 2.69 -3.99 16.82
N THR A 88 3.28 -4.95 16.14
CA THR A 88 2.62 -6.22 15.76
C THR A 88 3.22 -7.40 16.56
N PRO A 89 2.60 -8.60 16.58
CA PRO A 89 3.21 -9.77 17.21
C PRO A 89 4.52 -10.25 16.56
N ASN A 90 4.88 -9.70 15.40
CA ASN A 90 6.17 -9.93 14.74
C ASN A 90 7.10 -8.73 15.04
N PRO A 91 8.21 -8.89 15.78
CA PRO A 91 9.11 -7.78 16.14
C PRO A 91 9.75 -7.09 14.92
N ASN A 92 9.80 -7.79 13.79
CA ASN A 92 10.33 -7.30 12.53
C ASN A 92 9.28 -6.64 11.65
N SER A 93 8.03 -6.51 12.09
CA SER A 93 6.95 -5.82 11.36
C SER A 93 6.26 -4.77 12.21
N LEU A 94 6.10 -3.56 11.66
CA LEU A 94 5.51 -2.41 12.35
C LEU A 94 4.43 -1.77 11.46
N LYS A 95 3.28 -1.45 12.06
CA LYS A 95 2.09 -0.94 11.38
C LYS A 95 1.99 0.58 11.50
N PHE A 96 1.94 1.28 10.37
CA PHE A 96 1.88 2.74 10.26
C PHE A 96 0.49 3.18 9.79
N MET A 97 -0.25 3.92 10.62
CA MET A 97 -1.60 4.37 10.34
C MET A 97 -1.60 5.88 10.02
N PRO A 98 -1.73 6.32 8.75
CA PRO A 98 -1.67 7.74 8.40
C PRO A 98 -2.91 8.56 8.76
N GLY A 99 -3.96 7.92 9.32
CA GLY A 99 -5.23 8.58 9.66
C GLY A 99 -6.14 8.84 8.45
N VAL A 100 -5.84 8.22 7.31
CA VAL A 100 -6.62 8.24 6.07
C VAL A 100 -6.69 6.82 5.51
N GLU A 101 -7.71 6.52 4.71
CA GLU A 101 -7.79 5.25 3.98
C GLU A 101 -6.65 5.17 2.94
N VAL A 102 -5.92 4.06 2.97
CA VAL A 102 -4.77 3.72 2.13
C VAL A 102 -5.21 2.89 0.91
N LEU A 103 -6.24 2.05 1.07
CA LEU A 103 -6.87 1.30 -0.01
C LEU A 103 -8.39 1.47 0.08
N GLU A 104 -9.05 1.58 -1.07
CA GLU A 104 -10.52 1.66 -1.14
C GLU A 104 -11.17 0.31 -0.77
N SER A 105 -10.52 -0.81 -1.15
CA SER A 105 -10.91 -2.16 -0.78
C SER A 105 -9.71 -3.13 -0.82
N GLY A 106 -9.85 -4.25 -0.11
CA GLY A 106 -8.87 -5.34 -0.12
C GLY A 106 -7.55 -5.01 0.56
N THR A 107 -6.53 -5.78 0.20
CA THR A 107 -5.19 -5.82 0.78
C THR A 107 -4.17 -6.05 -0.33
N TYR A 108 -2.97 -5.48 -0.21
CA TYR A 108 -1.89 -5.65 -1.18
C TYR A 108 -0.57 -5.96 -0.47
N ASP A 109 0.09 -7.03 -0.91
CA ASP A 109 1.32 -7.55 -0.33
C ASP A 109 2.50 -7.35 -1.29
N PHE A 110 3.57 -6.72 -0.80
CA PHE A 110 4.80 -6.50 -1.53
C PHE A 110 5.97 -7.16 -0.77
N PRO A 111 6.22 -8.45 -1.00
CA PRO A 111 7.32 -9.17 -0.32
C PRO A 111 8.72 -8.85 -0.88
N ASN A 112 8.84 -8.03 -1.93
CA ASN A 112 10.11 -7.60 -2.53
C ASN A 112 9.96 -6.31 -3.37
N PRO A 113 11.07 -5.61 -3.70
CA PRO A 113 11.03 -4.41 -4.54
C PRO A 113 10.45 -4.61 -5.96
N GLN A 114 10.43 -5.83 -6.48
CA GLN A 114 9.95 -6.16 -7.83
C GLN A 114 8.41 -6.25 -7.89
N SER A 115 7.76 -6.77 -6.84
CA SER A 115 6.29 -6.79 -6.76
C SER A 115 5.69 -5.39 -6.57
N ALA A 116 6.46 -4.44 -6.03
CA ALA A 116 6.08 -3.02 -5.91
C ALA A 116 5.81 -2.30 -7.25
N HIS A 117 5.94 -2.95 -8.42
CA HIS A 117 5.77 -2.33 -9.73
C HIS A 117 4.41 -1.62 -9.93
N CYS A 118 3.34 -2.08 -9.28
CA CYS A 118 2.01 -1.45 -9.34
C CYS A 118 1.74 -0.37 -8.27
N SER A 119 2.71 -0.02 -7.40
CA SER A 119 2.53 1.05 -6.39
C SER A 119 3.69 2.06 -6.38
N PRO A 120 3.45 3.37 -6.58
CA PRO A 120 4.49 4.38 -6.42
C PRO A 120 4.92 4.56 -4.95
N LEU A 121 3.99 4.41 -4.00
CA LEU A 121 4.28 4.46 -2.56
C LEU A 121 5.21 3.32 -2.12
N ALA A 122 4.90 2.07 -2.52
CA ALA A 122 5.78 0.94 -2.21
C ALA A 122 7.18 1.13 -2.81
N LYS A 123 7.30 1.60 -4.07
CA LYS A 123 8.59 1.95 -4.71
C LYS A 123 9.37 3.05 -3.99
N MET A 124 8.72 3.90 -3.20
CA MET A 124 9.40 4.91 -2.38
C MET A 124 9.83 4.33 -1.02
N LEU A 125 9.00 3.51 -0.39
CA LEU A 125 9.34 2.81 0.86
C LEU A 125 10.50 1.81 0.68
N PHE A 126 10.55 1.09 -0.45
CA PHE A 126 11.67 0.20 -0.81
C PHE A 126 13.00 0.91 -1.14
N ARG A 127 13.08 2.24 -1.02
CA ARG A 127 14.34 3.00 -1.10
C ARG A 127 14.92 3.35 0.28
N ILE A 128 14.18 3.06 1.35
CA ILE A 128 14.64 3.22 2.73
C ILE A 128 15.49 1.99 3.07
N ASP A 129 16.73 2.22 3.49
CA ASP A 129 17.65 1.12 3.78
C ASP A 129 17.09 0.20 4.89
N GLY A 130 17.12 -1.10 4.61
CA GLY A 130 16.60 -2.13 5.52
C GLY A 130 15.09 -2.43 5.43
N VAL A 131 14.33 -1.81 4.52
CA VAL A 131 12.96 -2.26 4.21
C VAL A 131 12.99 -3.53 3.36
N LYS A 132 12.44 -4.64 3.88
CA LYS A 132 12.37 -5.95 3.21
C LYS A 132 11.00 -6.25 2.59
N GLY A 133 9.93 -5.79 3.21
CA GLY A 133 8.57 -5.98 2.74
C GLY A 133 7.66 -4.83 3.12
N VAL A 134 6.63 -4.61 2.31
CA VAL A 134 5.60 -3.59 2.52
C VAL A 134 4.24 -4.24 2.29
N PHE A 135 3.28 -4.01 3.16
CA PHE A 135 1.91 -4.52 3.03
C PHE A 135 0.91 -3.39 3.33
N PHE A 136 -0.13 -3.28 2.51
CA PHE A 136 -1.19 -2.28 2.67
C PHE A 136 -2.50 -2.96 3.09
N SER A 137 -3.06 -2.50 4.21
CA SER A 137 -4.47 -2.71 4.56
C SER A 137 -5.33 -1.55 4.05
N LYS A 138 -6.62 -1.56 4.38
CA LYS A 138 -7.54 -0.45 4.12
C LYS A 138 -7.06 0.88 4.73
N ASP A 139 -6.44 0.85 5.91
CA ASP A 139 -6.23 1.98 6.81
C ASP A 139 -4.77 2.18 7.26
N ALA A 140 -3.90 1.23 6.94
CA ALA A 140 -2.53 1.18 7.44
C ALA A 140 -1.53 0.61 6.42
N ILE A 141 -0.27 0.90 6.68
CA ILE A 141 0.90 0.44 5.94
C ILE A 141 1.76 -0.36 6.92
N THR A 142 1.79 -1.68 6.80
CA THR A 142 2.74 -2.52 7.54
C THR A 142 4.07 -2.52 6.78
N ILE A 143 5.17 -2.34 7.50
CA ILE A 143 6.52 -2.46 6.94
C ILE A 143 7.27 -3.55 7.71
N THR A 144 7.92 -4.43 6.97
CA THR A 144 8.79 -5.48 7.51
C THR A 144 10.25 -5.12 7.26
N LYS A 145 11.08 -5.12 8.31
CA LYS A 145 12.52 -4.86 8.22
C LYS A 145 13.31 -6.09 7.77
N ALA A 146 14.50 -5.86 7.22
CA ALA A 146 15.37 -6.91 6.68
C ALA A 146 16.13 -7.71 7.74
N ASP A 147 16.54 -7.03 8.82
CA ASP A 147 17.50 -7.51 9.80
C ASP A 147 16.98 -7.29 11.23
N ASP A 148 17.21 -8.25 12.11
CA ASP A 148 16.84 -8.21 13.54
C ASP A 148 17.65 -7.12 14.29
N ASP A 149 18.89 -6.82 13.86
CA ASP A 149 19.75 -5.80 14.47
C ASP A 149 19.35 -4.35 14.13
N LEU A 150 18.51 -4.13 13.11
CA LEU A 150 18.14 -2.78 12.67
C LEU A 150 17.07 -2.13 13.57
N GLU A 151 17.38 -0.98 14.17
CA GLU A 151 16.45 -0.28 15.06
C GLU A 151 15.36 0.53 14.33
N TRP A 152 14.09 0.30 14.71
CA TRP A 152 12.95 1.10 14.27
C TRP A 152 13.09 2.61 14.55
N ALA A 153 13.91 3.01 15.53
CA ALA A 153 14.18 4.41 15.84
C ALA A 153 14.87 5.16 14.68
N VAL A 154 15.69 4.46 13.89
CA VAL A 154 16.40 5.01 12.72
C VAL A 154 15.49 5.04 11.49
N MET A 155 14.70 3.98 11.26
CA MET A 155 13.81 3.88 10.10
C MET A 155 12.58 4.80 10.19
N LYS A 156 12.00 4.99 11.38
CA LYS A 156 10.75 5.74 11.59
C LYS A 156 10.76 7.15 10.95
N PRO A 157 11.77 8.01 11.14
CA PRO A 157 11.83 9.33 10.51
C PRO A 157 11.74 9.31 8.98
N GLU A 158 12.42 8.38 8.32
CA GLU A 158 12.43 8.28 6.85
C GLU A 158 11.10 7.74 6.32
N ILE A 159 10.53 6.72 6.99
CA ILE A 159 9.21 6.17 6.67
C ILE A 159 8.14 7.25 6.80
N PHE A 160 8.14 8.02 7.89
CA PHE A 160 7.21 9.13 8.07
C PHE A 160 7.38 10.20 6.97
N ALA A 161 8.61 10.56 6.60
CA ALA A 161 8.87 11.53 5.55
C ALA A 161 8.32 11.05 4.18
N VAL A 162 8.58 9.80 3.80
CA VAL A 162 8.09 9.20 2.55
C VAL A 162 6.56 9.16 2.50
N ILE A 163 5.90 8.72 3.58
CA ILE A 163 4.43 8.65 3.63
C ILE A 163 3.82 10.06 3.56
N MET A 164 4.33 11.03 4.33
CA MET A 164 3.82 12.40 4.32
C MET A 164 4.01 13.10 2.97
N ASP A 165 5.17 12.95 2.32
CA ASP A 165 5.45 13.53 1.00
C ASP A 165 4.54 12.91 -0.07
N PHE A 166 4.41 11.58 -0.09
CA PHE A 166 3.54 10.87 -1.02
C PHE A 166 2.08 11.35 -0.94
N PHE A 167 1.50 11.41 0.27
CA PHE A 167 0.13 11.87 0.46
C PHE A 167 -0.03 13.38 0.22
N ALA A 168 1.02 14.18 0.40
CA ALA A 168 1.03 15.60 0.02
C ALA A 168 1.08 15.81 -1.50
N CYS A 169 1.74 14.93 -2.25
CA CYS A 169 1.73 14.94 -3.71
C CYS A 169 0.38 14.48 -4.32
N GLY A 170 -0.46 13.76 -3.57
CA GLY A 170 -1.76 13.29 -4.05
C GLY A 170 -1.67 12.27 -5.19
N LEU A 171 -0.58 11.48 -5.23
CA LEU A 171 -0.37 10.43 -6.22
C LEU A 171 -1.30 9.23 -5.97
N PRO A 172 -1.66 8.44 -7.01
CA PRO A 172 -2.41 7.21 -6.83
C PRO A 172 -1.56 6.16 -6.11
N ILE A 173 -2.13 5.50 -5.09
CA ILE A 173 -1.43 4.49 -4.27
C ILE A 173 -1.14 3.22 -5.07
N LEU A 174 -2.03 2.88 -6.00
CA LEU A 174 -1.88 1.83 -7.00
C LEU A 174 -1.99 2.43 -8.40
N THR A 175 -1.16 1.98 -9.35
CA THR A 175 -1.27 2.32 -10.78
C THR A 175 -2.08 1.31 -11.56
N ASP A 176 -2.21 0.09 -11.04
CA ASP A 176 -2.84 -1.04 -11.69
C ASP A 176 -3.66 -1.81 -10.65
N GLU A 177 -4.95 -2.00 -10.89
CA GLU A 177 -5.84 -2.76 -10.02
C GLU A 177 -5.67 -4.27 -10.26
N LYS A 178 -5.19 -4.99 -9.24
CA LYS A 178 -5.18 -6.45 -9.18
C LYS A 178 -5.91 -6.87 -7.90
N PRO A 179 -7.23 -7.14 -7.93
CA PRO A 179 -7.96 -7.50 -6.72
C PRO A 179 -7.40 -8.79 -6.10
N SER A 180 -6.88 -8.69 -4.88
CA SER A 180 -6.57 -9.83 -4.01
C SER A 180 -7.89 -10.51 -3.60
N GLY A 181 -8.37 -11.43 -4.44
CA GLY A 181 -9.80 -11.80 -4.46
C GLY A 181 -10.13 -13.23 -4.87
N ASP A 182 -9.33 -14.23 -4.49
CA ASP A 182 -9.73 -15.65 -4.59
C ASP A 182 -10.54 -16.13 -3.35
N THR A 183 -10.73 -15.26 -2.35
CA THR A 183 -11.65 -15.46 -1.23
C THR A 183 -13.10 -15.12 -1.56
N VAL A 184 -13.39 -14.59 -2.76
CA VAL A 184 -14.76 -14.35 -3.23
C VAL A 184 -15.48 -15.69 -3.40
N ILE A 185 -16.68 -15.81 -2.85
CA ILE A 185 -17.54 -16.98 -3.00
C ILE A 185 -18.17 -16.95 -4.40
N ASN A 186 -17.98 -18.02 -5.17
CA ASN A 186 -18.57 -18.20 -6.49
C ASN A 186 -19.80 -19.13 -6.41
N GLU A 187 -20.73 -19.00 -7.37
CA GLU A 187 -21.91 -19.87 -7.43
C GLU A 187 -21.57 -21.34 -7.77
N ASP A 188 -20.35 -21.60 -8.29
CA ASP A 188 -19.80 -22.93 -8.57
C ASP A 188 -18.95 -23.52 -7.43
N ASP A 189 -18.75 -22.81 -6.30
CA ASP A 189 -17.99 -23.33 -5.16
C ASP A 189 -18.75 -24.47 -4.44
N ASP A 190 -18.03 -25.49 -3.98
CA ASP A 190 -18.56 -26.53 -3.08
C ASP A 190 -19.08 -25.90 -1.77
N GLU A 191 -20.15 -26.43 -1.16
CA GLU A 191 -20.71 -25.92 0.11
C GLU A 191 -19.63 -25.81 1.21
N THR A 192 -18.68 -26.75 1.23
CA THR A 192 -17.51 -26.75 2.13
C THR A 192 -16.56 -25.57 1.83
N VAL A 193 -16.35 -25.25 0.55
CA VAL A 193 -15.48 -24.15 0.10
C VAL A 193 -16.10 -22.79 0.40
N ALA A 194 -17.41 -22.64 0.16
CA ALA A 194 -18.16 -21.45 0.55
C ALA A 194 -18.05 -21.20 2.07
N LEU A 195 -18.23 -22.24 2.89
CA LEU A 195 -18.11 -22.16 4.35
C LEU A 195 -16.67 -21.84 4.82
N ILE A 196 -15.64 -22.39 4.15
CA ILE A 196 -14.23 -22.02 4.41
C ILE A 196 -14.01 -20.53 4.11
N LYS A 197 -14.48 -20.04 2.94
CA LYS A 197 -14.35 -18.64 2.54
C LYS A 197 -15.08 -17.68 3.49
N GLU A 198 -16.32 -18.00 3.88
CA GLU A 198 -17.09 -17.22 4.87
C GLU A 198 -16.37 -17.15 6.22
N LEU A 199 -15.90 -18.28 6.75
CA LEU A 199 -15.22 -18.32 8.05
C LEU A 199 -13.85 -17.62 8.04
N LEU A 200 -13.13 -17.68 6.91
CA LEU A 200 -11.92 -16.89 6.71
C LEU A 200 -12.22 -15.39 6.79
N ASP A 201 -13.20 -14.90 6.03
CA ASP A 201 -13.49 -13.46 5.94
C ASP A 201 -14.15 -12.89 7.20
N THR A 202 -15.08 -13.63 7.82
CA THR A 202 -15.87 -13.15 8.97
C THR A 202 -15.15 -13.22 10.31
N ARG A 203 -14.12 -14.07 10.47
CA ARG A 203 -13.42 -14.26 11.76
C ARG A 203 -11.92 -14.24 11.70
N ILE A 204 -11.29 -14.80 10.66
CA ILE A 204 -9.84 -15.02 10.65
C ILE A 204 -9.12 -13.78 10.10
N ARG A 205 -9.52 -13.29 8.93
CA ARG A 205 -8.92 -12.11 8.28
C ARG A 205 -8.95 -10.85 9.15
N PRO A 206 -10.03 -10.52 9.91
CA PRO A 206 -10.03 -9.35 10.79
C PRO A 206 -8.88 -9.37 11.81
N THR A 207 -8.71 -10.46 12.56
CA THR A 207 -7.63 -10.60 13.55
C THR A 207 -6.23 -10.57 12.90
N VAL A 208 -6.09 -11.17 11.71
CA VAL A 208 -4.80 -11.17 10.99
C VAL A 208 -4.45 -9.77 10.43
N GLN A 209 -5.45 -8.98 10.04
CA GLN A 209 -5.28 -7.60 9.57
C GLN A 209 -5.08 -6.62 10.73
N GLU A 210 -5.60 -6.90 11.92
CA GLU A 210 -5.20 -6.24 13.17
C GLU A 210 -3.68 -6.39 13.39
N ASP A 211 -3.15 -7.62 13.30
CA ASP A 211 -1.72 -7.96 13.34
C ASP A 211 -0.89 -7.47 12.13
N GLY A 212 -1.53 -6.88 11.11
CA GLY A 212 -0.87 -6.26 9.97
C GLY A 212 -0.42 -7.23 8.86
N GLY A 213 -1.01 -8.42 8.78
CA GLY A 213 -0.92 -9.33 7.64
C GLY A 213 -2.26 -9.55 6.94
N ASP A 214 -2.35 -10.58 6.11
CA ASP A 214 -3.62 -11.14 5.62
C ASP A 214 -3.47 -12.63 5.26
N ILE A 215 -4.59 -13.29 4.96
CA ILE A 215 -4.65 -14.64 4.42
C ILE A 215 -5.47 -14.66 3.14
N VAL A 216 -4.87 -15.22 2.08
CA VAL A 216 -5.54 -15.51 0.80
C VAL A 216 -5.80 -17.02 0.72
N TYR A 217 -7.03 -17.38 0.36
CA TYR A 217 -7.40 -18.76 0.06
C TYR A 217 -6.79 -19.18 -1.29
N MET A 218 -6.27 -20.41 -1.38
CA MET A 218 -5.58 -20.94 -2.57
C MET A 218 -6.12 -22.33 -3.01
N GLY A 219 -7.29 -22.73 -2.50
CA GLY A 219 -7.94 -24.02 -2.81
C GLY A 219 -8.11 -24.98 -1.61
N PHE A 220 -8.90 -26.03 -1.84
CA PHE A 220 -9.20 -27.08 -0.87
C PHE A 220 -9.22 -28.44 -1.58
N GLU A 221 -8.44 -29.41 -1.10
CA GLU A 221 -8.32 -30.73 -1.71
C GLU A 221 -8.20 -31.81 -0.63
N LYS A 222 -9.06 -32.83 -0.66
CA LYS A 222 -8.96 -34.04 0.19
C LYS A 222 -8.86 -33.74 1.70
N GLY A 223 -9.55 -32.69 2.16
CA GLY A 223 -9.50 -32.22 3.56
C GLY A 223 -8.33 -31.29 3.89
N VAL A 224 -7.49 -30.91 2.91
CA VAL A 224 -6.37 -29.96 3.11
C VAL A 224 -6.74 -28.60 2.53
N VAL A 225 -6.79 -27.57 3.37
CA VAL A 225 -6.99 -26.17 2.96
C VAL A 225 -5.64 -25.54 2.64
N LYS A 226 -5.48 -25.02 1.42
CA LYS A 226 -4.28 -24.33 0.95
C LYS A 226 -4.45 -22.82 1.14
N LEU A 227 -3.53 -22.18 1.85
CA LEU A 227 -3.59 -20.74 2.19
C LEU A 227 -2.25 -20.07 1.88
N LYS A 228 -2.28 -18.86 1.32
CA LYS A 228 -1.11 -17.96 1.27
C LYS A 228 -1.19 -16.95 2.41
N MET A 229 -0.09 -16.76 3.12
CA MET A 229 0.05 -15.75 4.18
C MET A 229 0.75 -14.50 3.62
N GLN A 230 0.32 -13.31 4.06
CA GLN A 230 0.81 -12.01 3.58
C GLN A 230 1.22 -11.08 4.74
N GLY A 231 1.97 -10.02 4.44
CA GLY A 231 2.39 -8.99 5.42
C GLY A 231 3.17 -9.56 6.60
N SER A 232 2.87 -9.08 7.82
CA SER A 232 3.51 -9.51 9.08
C SER A 232 3.65 -11.02 9.24
N CYS A 233 2.70 -11.78 8.70
CA CYS A 233 2.53 -13.21 8.95
C CYS A 233 3.40 -14.09 8.05
N SER A 234 3.91 -13.57 6.93
CA SER A 234 4.75 -14.32 5.98
C SER A 234 6.24 -14.35 6.35
N SER A 235 6.69 -13.42 7.19
CA SER A 235 8.12 -13.08 7.34
C SER A 235 8.80 -13.63 8.59
N CYS A 236 8.06 -14.17 9.56
CA CYS A 236 8.59 -14.68 10.83
C CYS A 236 8.18 -16.14 11.10
N PRO A 237 9.11 -17.10 11.27
CA PRO A 237 8.79 -18.52 11.45
C PRO A 237 7.87 -18.84 12.65
N SER A 238 8.00 -18.11 13.76
CA SER A 238 7.15 -18.30 14.94
C SER A 238 5.72 -17.82 14.68
N SER A 239 5.55 -16.69 13.99
CA SER A 239 4.25 -16.18 13.54
C SER A 239 3.56 -17.15 12.57
N ILE A 240 4.30 -17.67 11.58
CA ILE A 240 3.80 -18.68 10.62
C ILE A 240 3.23 -19.90 11.35
N VAL A 241 4.03 -20.53 12.24
CA VAL A 241 3.62 -21.76 12.95
C VAL A 241 2.43 -21.50 13.87
N THR A 242 2.42 -20.36 14.58
CA THR A 242 1.34 -19.99 15.50
C THR A 242 0.04 -19.72 14.73
N LEU A 243 0.10 -18.90 13.68
CA LEU A 243 -1.06 -18.56 12.87
C LEU A 243 -1.61 -19.78 12.14
N LYS A 244 -0.75 -20.60 11.51
CA LYS A 244 -1.15 -21.86 10.87
C LYS A 244 -1.93 -22.75 11.84
N SER A 245 -1.43 -22.90 13.06
CA SER A 245 -2.06 -23.74 14.08
C SER A 245 -3.40 -23.16 14.56
N GLY A 246 -3.48 -21.84 14.79
CA GLY A 246 -4.72 -21.16 15.17
C GLY A 246 -5.81 -21.28 14.10
N VAL A 247 -5.45 -21.01 12.83
CA VAL A 247 -6.34 -21.13 11.68
C VAL A 247 -6.79 -22.57 11.47
N GLN A 248 -5.89 -23.55 11.55
CA GLN A 248 -6.25 -24.96 11.44
C GLN A 248 -7.22 -25.40 12.53
N ASN A 249 -6.97 -25.03 13.79
CA ASN A 249 -7.86 -25.36 14.91
C ASN A 249 -9.25 -24.73 14.77
N MET A 250 -9.34 -23.50 14.23
CA MET A 250 -10.63 -22.85 13.95
C MET A 250 -11.38 -23.51 12.79
N LEU A 251 -10.71 -23.79 11.67
CA LEU A 251 -11.33 -24.47 10.53
C LEU A 251 -11.82 -25.88 10.93
N GLN A 252 -10.98 -26.68 11.61
CA GLN A 252 -11.36 -28.02 12.11
C GLN A 252 -12.54 -28.00 13.10
N PHE A 253 -12.71 -26.93 13.88
CA PHE A 253 -13.80 -26.82 14.86
C PHE A 253 -15.16 -26.53 14.23
N TYR A 254 -15.20 -25.74 13.15
CA TYR A 254 -16.43 -25.35 12.46
C TYR A 254 -16.74 -26.21 11.23
N ILE A 255 -15.73 -26.87 10.64
CA ILE A 255 -15.81 -27.58 9.36
C ILE A 255 -15.10 -28.94 9.52
N PRO A 256 -15.80 -30.02 9.92
CA PRO A 256 -15.18 -31.32 10.22
C PRO A 256 -14.56 -32.03 9.00
N GLU A 257 -14.87 -31.56 7.79
CA GLU A 257 -14.26 -31.98 6.52
C GLU A 257 -12.81 -31.49 6.38
N VAL A 258 -12.42 -30.44 7.12
CA VAL A 258 -11.05 -29.94 7.16
C VAL A 258 -10.21 -30.81 8.10
N LEU A 259 -9.22 -31.49 7.53
CA LEU A 259 -8.25 -32.33 8.24
C LEU A 259 -6.95 -31.56 8.53
N ALA A 260 -6.51 -30.69 7.62
CA ALA A 260 -5.26 -29.94 7.76
C ALA A 260 -5.28 -28.60 7.02
N VAL A 261 -4.33 -27.72 7.38
CA VAL A 261 -3.99 -26.51 6.63
C VAL A 261 -2.57 -26.67 6.07
N GLU A 262 -2.33 -26.15 4.87
CA GLU A 262 -1.00 -26.03 4.28
C GLU A 262 -0.75 -24.58 3.80
N GLN A 263 0.47 -24.09 4.03
CA GLN A 263 0.89 -22.79 3.53
C GLN A 263 1.45 -22.97 2.12
N VAL A 264 0.93 -22.19 1.18
CA VAL A 264 1.47 -22.04 -0.16
C VAL A 264 2.34 -20.78 -0.21
N VAL A 265 3.45 -20.87 -0.95
CA VAL A 265 4.34 -19.75 -1.33
C VAL A 265 4.40 -19.76 -2.85
N ASP A 266 4.34 -18.60 -3.50
CA ASP A 266 4.25 -18.56 -4.96
C ASP A 266 5.56 -19.04 -5.59
N GLU A 267 5.49 -19.74 -6.73
CA GLU A 267 6.68 -20.24 -7.43
C GLU A 267 7.67 -19.11 -7.77
N ALA A 268 7.16 -17.92 -8.11
CA ALA A 268 7.97 -16.74 -8.38
C ALA A 268 8.70 -16.20 -7.12
N GLU A 269 8.10 -16.32 -5.93
CA GLU A 269 8.71 -15.96 -4.65
C GLU A 269 9.77 -16.99 -4.25
N ALA A 270 9.46 -18.28 -4.42
CA ALA A 270 10.40 -19.37 -4.18
C ALA A 270 11.66 -19.26 -5.06
N ILE A 271 11.50 -18.97 -6.36
CA ILE A 271 12.63 -18.72 -7.28
C ILE A 271 13.44 -17.49 -6.84
N SER A 272 12.78 -16.37 -6.54
CA SER A 272 13.45 -15.13 -6.13
C SER A 272 14.30 -15.30 -4.88
N ASN A 273 13.76 -15.98 -3.86
CA ASN A 273 14.46 -16.26 -2.60
C ASN A 273 15.66 -17.21 -2.80
N GLU A 274 15.50 -18.20 -3.67
CA GLU A 274 16.56 -19.17 -3.99
C GLU A 274 17.68 -18.57 -4.84
N GLU A 275 17.38 -17.63 -5.74
CA GLU A 275 18.40 -16.85 -6.47
C GLU A 275 19.15 -15.90 -5.54
N PHE A 276 18.45 -15.24 -4.60
CA PHE A 276 19.07 -14.37 -3.59
C PHE A 276 20.06 -15.14 -2.71
N ARG A 277 19.64 -16.28 -2.15
CA ARG A 277 20.51 -17.16 -1.33
C ARG A 277 21.76 -17.62 -2.09
N LYS A 278 21.63 -17.97 -3.38
CA LYS A 278 22.76 -18.32 -4.25
C LYS A 278 23.73 -17.17 -4.50
N LEU A 279 23.26 -15.93 -4.44
CA LEU A 279 24.10 -14.74 -4.59
C LEU A 279 24.87 -14.45 -3.28
N GLU A 280 24.21 -14.51 -2.12
CA GLU A 280 24.85 -14.39 -0.81
C GLU A 280 25.97 -15.43 -0.63
N GLU A 281 25.69 -16.70 -0.95
CA GLU A 281 26.70 -17.76 -0.94
C GLU A 281 27.90 -17.49 -1.87
N GLN A 282 27.72 -16.75 -2.96
CA GLN A 282 28.82 -16.39 -3.88
C GLN A 282 29.61 -15.17 -3.42
N LEU A 283 28.99 -14.25 -2.68
CA LEU A 283 29.64 -13.10 -2.06
C LEU A 283 30.50 -13.55 -0.87
N ASN A 284 29.94 -14.41 -0.01
CA ASN A 284 30.63 -14.98 1.16
C ASN A 284 31.74 -15.98 0.78
N LYS A 285 31.82 -16.43 -0.48
CA LYS A 285 32.93 -17.24 -1.03
C LYS A 285 33.96 -16.43 -1.82
N LYS A 286 33.80 -15.10 -1.89
CA LYS A 286 34.71 -14.16 -2.59
C LYS A 286 35.36 -13.11 -1.66
N THR A 287 35.07 -13.20 -0.37
CA THR A 287 35.57 -12.31 0.69
C THR A 287 36.52 -13.10 1.59
#